data_AF-B6ATF1-F1
#
_entry.id   AF-B6ATF1-F1
#
_cell.length_a   1.000
_cell.length_b   1.000
_cell.length_c   1.000
_cell.angle_alpha   90.00
_cell.angle_beta   90.00
_cell.angle_gamma   90.00
#
_symmetry.space_group_name_H-M   'P 1'
#
loop_
_entity.id
_entity.type
_entity.pdbx_description
1 polymer ?
#
loop_
_entity_poly.entity_id
_entity_poly.type
_entity_poly.pdbx_seq_one_letter_code
_entity_poly.pdbx_strand_id
1 'polypeptide(L)'
;MLSKPWIEVSGVEVGADGKPANNTNPTPYIMGFLAMILVAGMMRHVFELSDITTIDKGLISGFGIGLFLAAPWLMICYGFAGRPTKLLLIDGGYAALGSAAVGLILTAF
;
A
#
# COMPACT_ATOMS: atom_id res chain seq x y z
N MET A 1 13.83 -1.58 4.78
CA MET A 1 14.00 -2.04 6.18
C MET A 1 12.97 -3.12 6.58
N LEU A 2 11.77 -3.16 5.98
CA LEU A 2 10.74 -4.17 6.27
C LEU A 2 10.73 -5.40 5.33
N SER A 3 11.66 -5.49 4.36
CA SER A 3 11.68 -6.58 3.37
C SER A 3 11.95 -7.95 3.98
N LYS A 4 12.88 -8.05 4.95
CA LYS A 4 13.19 -9.34 5.62
C LYS A 4 12.00 -9.86 6.44
N PRO A 5 11.41 -9.08 7.36
CA PRO A 5 10.20 -9.52 8.07
C PRO A 5 9.06 -9.88 7.13
N TRP A 6 8.89 -9.15 6.03
CA TRP A 6 7.86 -9.45 5.04
C TRP A 6 8.11 -10.80 4.35
N ILE A 7 9.34 -11.08 3.90
CA ILE A 7 9.70 -12.37 3.27
C ILE A 7 9.42 -13.55 4.22
N GLU A 8 9.75 -13.39 5.51
CA GLU A 8 9.52 -14.43 6.53
C GLU A 8 8.05 -14.80 6.70
N VAL A 9 7.13 -13.83 6.53
CA VAL A 9 5.68 -14.06 6.78
C VAL A 9 4.82 -14.11 5.52
N SER A 10 5.33 -13.71 4.36
CA SER A 10 4.57 -13.66 3.10
C SER A 10 4.34 -15.05 2.49
N GLY A 11 5.21 -16.00 2.81
CA GLY A 11 5.19 -17.35 2.25
C GLY A 11 5.61 -17.40 0.78
N VAL A 12 6.27 -16.35 0.28
CA VAL A 12 6.87 -16.35 -1.06
C VAL A 12 8.12 -17.22 -1.04
N GLU A 13 8.27 -18.08 -2.05
CA GLU A 13 9.46 -18.92 -2.21
C GLU A 13 10.72 -18.04 -2.34
N VAL A 14 11.81 -18.47 -1.70
CA VAL A 14 13.07 -17.72 -1.65
C VAL A 14 14.14 -18.50 -2.40
N GLY A 15 14.82 -17.83 -3.34
CA GLY A 15 15.92 -18.41 -4.10
C GLY A 15 17.20 -18.55 -3.29
N ALA A 16 18.22 -19.19 -3.89
CA ALA A 16 19.53 -19.40 -3.27
C ALA A 16 20.26 -18.08 -2.90
N ASP A 17 19.86 -16.96 -3.48
CA ASP A 17 20.39 -15.62 -3.20
C ASP A 17 19.68 -14.90 -2.05
N GLY A 18 18.71 -15.56 -1.39
CA GLY A 18 17.93 -15.00 -0.29
C GLY A 18 16.86 -14.00 -0.72
N LYS A 19 16.55 -13.89 -2.02
CA LYS A 19 15.50 -13.02 -2.55
C LYS A 19 14.26 -13.82 -2.94
N PRO A 20 13.07 -13.18 -3.02
CA PRO A 20 11.88 -13.82 -3.57
C PRO A 20 12.17 -14.42 -4.95
N ALA A 21 11.85 -15.69 -5.16
CA ALA A 21 12.10 -16.42 -6.40
C ALA A 21 11.37 -15.80 -7.61
N ASN A 22 10.29 -15.06 -7.34
CA ASN A 22 9.53 -14.31 -8.34
C ASN A 22 10.05 -12.88 -8.58
N ASN A 23 11.20 -12.49 -8.01
CA ASN A 23 11.73 -11.13 -8.12
C ASN A 23 12.04 -10.69 -9.56
N THR A 24 12.30 -11.63 -10.46
CA THR A 24 12.57 -11.41 -11.89
C THR A 24 11.30 -11.31 -12.73
N ASN A 25 10.14 -11.69 -12.18
CA ASN A 25 8.86 -11.54 -12.87
C ASN A 25 8.49 -10.04 -12.92
N PRO A 26 8.44 -9.40 -14.10
CA PRO A 26 8.14 -7.97 -14.20
C PRO A 26 6.66 -7.65 -13.94
N THR A 27 5.77 -8.63 -14.06
CA THR A 27 4.32 -8.42 -14.05
C THR A 27 3.80 -7.75 -12.76
N PRO A 28 4.19 -8.16 -11.54
CA PRO A 28 3.74 -7.50 -10.31
C PRO A 28 4.15 -6.03 -10.22
N TYR A 29 5.33 -5.67 -10.75
CA TYR A 29 5.83 -4.30 -10.72
C TYR A 29 5.06 -3.38 -11.68
N ILE A 30 4.77 -3.88 -12.89
CA ILE A 30 3.98 -3.14 -13.89
C ILE A 30 2.55 -2.96 -13.37
N MET A 31 1.93 -4.04 -12.87
CA MET A 31 0.59 -3.96 -12.28
C MET A 31 0.55 -3.01 -11.08
N GLY A 32 1.57 -3.06 -10.21
CA GLY A 32 1.69 -2.16 -9.08
C GLY A 32 1.78 -0.70 -9.52
N PHE A 33 2.58 -0.39 -10.53
CA PHE A 33 2.69 0.97 -11.08
C PHE A 33 1.35 1.48 -11.62
N LEU A 34 0.66 0.69 -12.44
CA LEU A 34 -0.65 1.05 -12.99
C LEU A 34 -1.70 1.22 -11.87
N ALA A 35 -1.71 0.32 -10.89
CA ALA A 35 -2.59 0.42 -9.74
C ALA A 35 -2.34 1.70 -8.94
N MET A 36 -1.08 2.09 -8.74
CA MET A 36 -0.73 3.33 -8.02
C MET A 36 -1.17 4.58 -8.77
N ILE A 37 -1.12 4.60 -10.11
CA ILE A 37 -1.68 5.71 -10.91
C ILE A 37 -3.18 5.82 -10.67
N LEU A 38 -3.91 4.70 -10.72
CA LEU A 38 -5.36 4.69 -10.50
C LEU A 38 -5.72 5.15 -9.08
N VAL A 39 -5.00 4.66 -8.07
CA VAL A 39 -5.17 5.08 -6.68
C VAL A 39 -4.92 6.59 -6.55
N ALA A 40 -3.83 7.12 -7.10
CA ALA A 40 -3.53 8.54 -7.06
C ALA A 40 -4.60 9.39 -7.77
N GLY A 41 -5.09 8.94 -8.93
CA GLY A 41 -6.17 9.63 -9.66
C GLY A 41 -7.48 9.68 -8.86
N MET A 42 -7.89 8.57 -8.25
CA MET A 42 -9.10 8.55 -7.41
C MET A 42 -8.91 9.37 -6.13
N MET A 43 -7.74 9.32 -5.51
CA MET A 43 -7.42 10.14 -4.35
C MET A 43 -7.49 11.64 -4.68
N ARG A 44 -6.95 12.07 -5.82
CA ARG A 44 -7.04 13.47 -6.28
C ARG A 44 -8.50 13.89 -6.43
N HIS A 45 -9.32 13.06 -7.06
CA HIS A 45 -10.75 13.33 -7.22
C HIS A 45 -11.47 13.47 -5.86
N VAL A 46 -11.22 12.57 -4.91
CA VAL A 46 -11.79 12.64 -3.55
C VAL A 46 -11.32 13.90 -2.81
N PHE A 47 -10.05 14.27 -2.96
CA PHE A 47 -9.47 15.44 -2.30
C PHE A 47 -10.09 16.74 -2.82
N GLU A 48 -10.30 16.85 -4.14
CA GLU A 48 -10.99 17.99 -4.77
C GLU A 48 -12.45 18.09 -4.31
N LEU A 49 -13.18 16.97 -4.25
CA LEU A 49 -14.56 16.95 -3.75
C LEU A 49 -14.68 17.29 -2.25
N SER A 50 -13.61 17.07 -1.49
CA SER A 50 -13.58 17.25 -0.03
C SER A 50 -12.84 18.52 0.43
N ASP A 51 -12.45 19.39 -0.51
CA ASP A 51 -11.66 20.61 -0.26
C ASP A 51 -10.36 20.37 0.55
N ILE A 52 -9.66 19.28 0.19
CA ILE A 52 -8.36 18.91 0.74
C ILE A 52 -7.28 19.55 -0.14
N THR A 53 -6.93 20.79 0.19
CA THR A 53 -6.03 21.63 -0.63
C THR A 53 -4.67 21.91 0.00
N THR A 54 -4.48 21.56 1.28
CA THR A 54 -3.24 21.81 2.02
C THR A 54 -2.45 20.53 2.25
N ILE A 55 -1.12 20.64 2.35
CA ILE A 55 -0.20 19.50 2.50
C ILE A 55 -0.50 18.66 3.74
N ASP A 56 -0.81 19.30 4.87
CA ASP A 56 -1.15 18.63 6.12
C ASP A 56 -2.45 17.83 6.00
N LYS A 57 -3.49 18.42 5.39
CA LYS A 57 -4.73 17.72 5.09
C LYS A 57 -4.49 16.56 4.13
N GLY A 58 -3.71 16.76 3.07
CA GLY A 58 -3.40 15.70 2.10
C GLY A 58 -2.67 14.51 2.74
N LEU A 59 -1.69 14.78 3.60
CA LEU A 59 -0.98 13.74 4.36
C LEU A 59 -1.93 12.97 5.29
N ILE A 60 -2.72 13.68 6.09
CA ILE A 60 -3.64 13.09 7.08
C ILE A 60 -4.76 12.30 6.38
N SER A 61 -5.37 12.88 5.35
CA SER A 61 -6.43 12.23 4.58
C SER A 61 -5.92 11.04 3.79
N GLY A 62 -4.71 11.14 3.20
CA GLY A 62 -4.06 10.01 2.53
C GLY A 62 -3.76 8.88 3.52
N PHE A 63 -3.19 9.20 4.68
CA PHE A 63 -2.97 8.23 5.74
C PHE A 63 -4.29 7.57 6.19
N GLY A 64 -5.35 8.36 6.36
CA GLY A 64 -6.68 7.88 6.74
C GLY A 64 -7.28 6.91 5.71
N ILE A 65 -7.14 7.18 4.42
CA ILE A 65 -7.58 6.27 3.34
C ILE A 65 -6.84 4.93 3.45
N GLY A 66 -5.51 4.95 3.58
CA GLY A 66 -4.74 3.72 3.69
C GLY A 66 -5.03 2.95 4.98
N LEU A 67 -5.14 3.64 6.13
CA LEU A 67 -5.34 3.02 7.44
C LEU A 67 -6.78 2.53 7.67
N PHE A 68 -7.79 3.27 7.20
CA PHE A 68 -9.20 2.99 7.54
C PHE A 68 -10.03 2.45 6.37
N LEU A 69 -9.50 2.46 5.13
CA LEU A 69 -10.15 1.80 4.00
C LEU A 69 -9.32 0.63 3.48
N ALA A 70 -8.06 0.87 3.10
CA ALA A 70 -7.23 -0.18 2.50
C ALA A 70 -6.84 -1.28 3.49
N ALA A 71 -6.36 -0.93 4.69
CA ALA A 71 -5.95 -1.92 5.69
C ALA A 71 -7.12 -2.79 6.20
N PRO A 72 -8.34 -2.27 6.48
CA PRO A 72 -9.48 -3.12 6.82
C PRO A 72 -9.93 -4.00 5.66
N TRP A 73 -9.85 -3.52 4.42
CA TRP A 73 -10.14 -4.35 3.25
C TRP A 73 -9.15 -5.52 3.14
N LEU A 74 -7.84 -5.25 3.33
CA LEU A 74 -6.81 -6.28 3.42
C LEU A 74 -7.09 -7.24 4.57
N MET A 75 -7.51 -6.76 5.75
CA MET A 75 -7.85 -7.60 6.89
C MET A 75 -8.94 -8.61 6.56
N ILE A 76 -9.99 -8.20 5.84
CA ILE A 76 -11.07 -9.08 5.41
C ILE A 76 -10.52 -10.14 4.44
N CYS A 77 -9.82 -9.72 3.38
CA CYS A 77 -9.27 -10.63 2.38
C CYS A 77 -8.27 -11.62 2.99
N TYR A 78 -7.40 -11.15 3.88
CA TYR A 78 -6.36 -11.97 4.52
C TYR A 78 -6.94 -12.88 5.59
N GLY A 79 -7.94 -12.41 6.33
CA GLY A 79 -8.68 -13.22 7.30
C GLY A 79 -9.34 -14.43 6.63
N PHE A 80 -10.07 -14.21 5.52
CA PHE A 80 -10.67 -15.31 4.76
C PHE A 80 -9.64 -16.22 4.09
N ALA A 81 -8.52 -15.66 3.62
CA ALA A 81 -7.43 -16.42 3.02
C ALA A 81 -6.50 -17.12 4.04
N GLY A 82 -6.77 -16.99 5.35
CA GLY A 82 -5.95 -17.60 6.41
C GLY A 82 -4.51 -17.06 6.48
N ARG A 83 -4.28 -15.82 6.06
CA ARG A 83 -2.94 -15.21 6.05
C ARG A 83 -2.53 -14.76 7.46
N PRO A 84 -1.22 -14.75 7.80
CA PRO A 84 -0.77 -14.35 9.13
C PRO A 84 -1.12 -12.90 9.48
N THR A 85 -1.54 -12.63 10.71
CA THR A 85 -1.83 -11.26 11.18
C THR A 85 -0.61 -10.33 11.10
N LYS A 86 0.61 -10.88 11.23
CA LYS A 86 1.84 -10.11 11.01
C LYS A 86 1.98 -9.61 9.58
N LEU A 87 1.57 -10.41 8.59
CA LEU A 87 1.59 -10.00 7.18
C LEU A 87 0.58 -8.86 6.96
N LEU A 88 -0.63 -8.97 7.53
CA LEU A 88 -1.62 -7.89 7.54
C LEU A 88 -1.06 -6.59 8.14
N LEU A 89 -0.34 -6.67 9.26
CA LEU A 89 0.23 -5.47 9.90
C LEU A 89 1.26 -4.78 9.00
N ILE A 90 2.11 -5.57 8.31
CA ILE A 90 3.12 -5.05 7.41
C ILE A 90 2.46 -4.44 6.16
N ASP A 91 1.57 -5.18 5.50
CA ASP A 91 0.94 -4.73 4.25
C ASP A 91 -0.08 -3.61 4.49
N GLY A 92 -0.80 -3.64 5.61
CA GLY A 92 -1.64 -2.54 6.07
C GLY A 92 -0.83 -1.28 6.41
N GLY A 93 0.36 -1.45 7.00
CA GLY A 93 1.30 -0.36 7.22
C GLY A 93 1.81 0.23 5.90
N TYR A 94 2.12 -0.60 4.91
CA TYR A 94 2.46 -0.14 3.56
C TYR A 94 1.31 0.60 2.89
N ALA A 95 0.07 0.12 3.04
CA ALA A 95 -1.11 0.82 2.52
C ALA A 95 -1.28 2.20 3.17
N ALA A 96 -1.19 2.28 4.51
CA ALA A 96 -1.31 3.53 5.26
C ALA A 96 -0.22 4.55 4.86
N LEU A 97 1.05 4.16 4.90
CA LEU A 97 2.16 5.05 4.60
C LEU A 97 2.27 5.37 3.11
N GLY A 98 1.97 4.40 2.23
CA GLY A 98 1.92 4.61 0.79
C GLY A 98 0.85 5.63 0.40
N SER A 99 -0.37 5.48 0.92
CA SER A 99 -1.45 6.45 0.70
C SER A 99 -1.14 7.81 1.32
N ALA A 100 -0.50 7.87 2.50
CA ALA A 100 -0.04 9.13 3.09
C ALA A 100 0.94 9.88 2.17
N ALA A 101 1.93 9.16 1.61
CA ALA A 101 2.89 9.73 0.67
C ALA A 101 2.23 10.22 -0.62
N VAL A 102 1.29 9.46 -1.18
CA VAL A 102 0.49 9.89 -2.34
C VAL A 102 -0.29 11.15 -2.01
N GLY A 103 -1.00 11.19 -0.89
CA GLY A 103 -1.80 12.34 -0.48
C GLY A 103 -0.96 13.61 -0.27
N LEU A 104 0.24 13.46 0.32
CA LEU A 104 1.20 14.55 0.46
C LEU A 104 1.65 15.08 -0.91
N ILE A 105 2.01 14.20 -1.85
CA ILE A 105 2.46 14.61 -3.19
C ILE A 105 1.34 15.31 -3.96
N LEU A 106 0.10 14.80 -3.88
CA LEU A 106 -1.04 15.35 -4.59
C LEU A 106 -1.45 16.75 -4.11
N THR A 107 -1.04 17.16 -2.90
CA THR A 107 -1.35 18.46 -2.29
C THR A 107 -0.13 19.38 -2.18
N ALA A 108 1.03 18.94 -2.70
CA ALA A 108 2.25 19.72 -2.74
C ALA A 108 2.32 20.70 -3.94
N PHE A 109 1.41 20.57 -4.91
CA PHE A 109 1.38 21.37 -6.15
C PHE A 109 -0.04 21.80 -6.54
#